data_AF-A0A844I7R4-F1
#
_entry.id   AF-A0A844I7R4-F1
#
_cell.length_a   1.000
_cell.length_b   1.000
_cell.length_c   1.000
_cell.angle_alpha   90.00
_cell.angle_beta   90.00
_cell.angle_gamma   90.00
#
_symmetry.space_group_name_H-M   'P 1'
#
loop_
_entity.id
_entity.type
_entity.pdbx_description
1 polymer ?
#
loop_
_entity_poly.entity_id
_entity_poly.type
_entity_poly.pdbx_seq_one_letter_code
_entity_poly.pdbx_strand_id
1 'polypeptide(L)'
;MNSEWLSKILTTDTSWQVLAQAAALADPLRAKVFNVTSDHVAEIMENRGDLLKLVFPDFSQFCQTSLKTDPQGMLQVLWDVWLPLGMKIAAQHQESGKPFIQGILGAQGTGKTTMSHILGLILQHLGYRTLSFSLDDLYKTYSDRLVLMQQDSRLVWRGPPGTHDIHLGLSLLDQIHQSKSPVIVPRFDKSAHGGAGDRTTSEIITNPIDIVLFEGWFVGVKPIPPKVLLTPPPPILTDVDKQFASDMNHQLKSYLPLWEKLDSLIVLYPTDYRYSLAWRKQAERQMIAAGKSGMTDAEIEEFVNYFWRSLHPELFINPLIQSLSVDLVIEINADHSFGKIRKAI
;
A
#
# COMPACT_ATOMS: atom_id res chain seq x y z
N MET A 1 16.27 -17.55 -13.92
CA MET A 1 16.61 -18.90 -13.41
C MET A 1 15.32 -19.64 -13.20
N ASN A 2 15.22 -20.87 -13.70
CA ASN A 2 14.00 -21.67 -13.63
C ASN A 2 13.67 -21.92 -12.15
N SER A 3 12.51 -21.44 -11.69
CA SER A 3 12.05 -21.47 -10.30
C SER A 3 11.50 -22.83 -9.87
N GLU A 4 11.78 -23.90 -10.64
CA GLU A 4 11.38 -25.29 -10.36
C GLU A 4 11.80 -25.79 -8.98
N TRP A 5 12.82 -25.18 -8.37
CA TRP A 5 13.25 -25.54 -7.02
C TRP A 5 12.31 -25.00 -5.93
N LEU A 6 11.54 -23.93 -6.17
CA LEU A 6 10.65 -23.34 -5.15
C LEU A 6 9.54 -24.29 -4.73
N SER A 7 8.96 -25.03 -5.67
CA SER A 7 7.92 -26.01 -5.37
C SER A 7 8.45 -27.13 -4.47
N LYS A 8 9.75 -27.41 -4.51
CA LYS A 8 10.38 -28.43 -3.65
C LYS A 8 10.36 -28.05 -2.17
N ILE A 9 10.32 -26.76 -1.82
CA ILE A 9 10.24 -26.29 -0.41
C ILE A 9 8.98 -26.84 0.28
N LEU A 10 7.91 -27.03 -0.50
CA LEU A 10 6.62 -27.54 -0.05
C LEU A 10 6.58 -29.08 -0.01
N THR A 11 7.70 -29.75 -0.27
CA THR A 11 7.85 -31.20 -0.19
C THR A 11 8.87 -31.58 0.89
N THR A 12 9.20 -32.86 1.01
CA THR A 12 10.25 -33.34 1.92
C THR A 12 11.68 -33.21 1.36
N ASP A 13 11.83 -32.76 0.11
CA ASP A 13 13.13 -32.54 -0.54
C ASP A 13 13.83 -31.31 0.07
N THR A 14 15.08 -31.46 0.53
CA THR A 14 15.90 -30.37 1.10
C THR A 14 16.91 -29.78 0.11
N SER A 15 16.99 -30.31 -1.12
CA SER A 15 17.92 -29.84 -2.16
C SER A 15 17.70 -28.38 -2.58
N TRP A 16 16.55 -27.79 -2.23
CA TRP A 16 16.25 -26.39 -2.46
C TRP A 16 17.17 -25.44 -1.71
N GLN A 17 17.73 -25.82 -0.56
CA GLN A 17 18.46 -24.90 0.33
C GLN A 17 19.66 -24.26 -0.37
N VAL A 18 20.47 -25.06 -1.08
CA VAL A 18 21.65 -24.56 -1.81
C VAL A 18 21.24 -23.62 -2.95
N LEU A 19 20.17 -23.98 -3.68
CA LEU A 19 19.65 -23.17 -4.78
C LEU A 19 19.05 -21.86 -4.28
N ALA A 20 18.36 -21.87 -3.14
CA ALA A 20 17.82 -20.69 -2.47
C ALA A 20 18.92 -19.71 -2.07
N GLN A 21 19.99 -20.22 -1.45
CA GLN A 21 21.12 -19.39 -1.03
C GLN A 21 21.79 -18.73 -2.23
N ALA A 22 22.07 -19.50 -3.29
CA ALA A 22 22.65 -18.97 -4.52
C ALA A 22 21.73 -17.93 -5.20
N ALA A 23 20.43 -18.20 -5.28
CA ALA A 23 19.46 -17.29 -5.86
C ALA A 23 19.33 -15.98 -5.05
N ALA A 24 19.34 -16.05 -3.73
CA ALA A 24 19.25 -14.88 -2.86
C ALA A 24 20.47 -13.96 -2.97
N LEU A 25 21.67 -14.52 -3.17
CA LEU A 25 22.91 -13.75 -3.35
C LEU A 25 23.13 -13.26 -4.78
N ALA A 26 22.46 -13.83 -5.78
CA ALA A 26 22.58 -13.45 -7.18
C ALA A 26 22.04 -12.03 -7.49
N ASP A 27 21.17 -11.50 -6.62
CA ASP A 27 20.64 -10.14 -6.70
C ASP A 27 21.17 -9.29 -5.55
N PRO A 28 22.33 -8.63 -5.71
CA PRO A 28 22.99 -7.91 -4.62
C PRO A 28 22.18 -6.71 -4.10
N LEU A 29 21.33 -6.12 -4.94
CA LEU A 29 20.47 -4.99 -4.53
C LEU A 29 19.38 -5.47 -3.57
N ARG A 30 18.69 -6.55 -3.93
CA ARG A 30 17.66 -7.15 -3.08
C ARG A 30 18.25 -7.82 -1.83
N ALA A 31 19.40 -8.48 -1.96
CA ALA A 31 20.14 -9.01 -0.82
C ALA A 31 20.47 -7.91 0.20
N LYS A 32 20.93 -6.75 -0.26
CA LYS A 32 21.18 -5.58 0.60
C LYS A 32 19.92 -5.03 1.27
N VAL A 33 18.78 -5.01 0.57
CA VAL A 33 17.49 -4.54 1.12
C VAL A 33 17.05 -5.41 2.30
N PHE A 34 17.14 -6.72 2.15
CA PHE A 34 16.68 -7.69 3.14
C PHE A 34 17.79 -8.17 4.08
N ASN A 35 18.94 -7.50 4.07
CA ASN A 35 20.12 -7.86 4.86
C ASN A 35 20.43 -9.36 4.73
N VAL A 36 20.70 -9.81 3.50
CA VAL A 36 21.15 -11.17 3.17
C VAL A 36 22.60 -11.09 2.71
N THR A 37 23.49 -11.82 3.38
CA THR A 37 24.93 -11.87 3.09
C THR A 37 25.40 -13.32 3.12
N SER A 38 26.61 -13.59 2.63
CA SER A 38 27.22 -14.93 2.67
C SER A 38 27.24 -15.55 4.06
N ASP A 39 27.33 -14.72 5.11
CA ASP A 39 27.59 -15.18 6.47
C ASP A 39 26.33 -15.77 7.13
N HIS A 40 25.15 -15.29 6.74
CA HIS A 40 23.86 -15.68 7.33
C HIS A 40 22.79 -16.05 6.29
N VAL A 41 23.14 -16.19 5.00
CA VAL A 41 22.17 -16.57 3.96
C VAL A 41 21.53 -17.92 4.25
N ALA A 42 22.29 -18.89 4.77
CA ALA A 42 21.78 -20.23 5.04
C ALA A 42 20.63 -20.21 6.06
N GLU A 43 20.85 -19.56 7.21
CA GLU A 43 19.85 -19.40 8.26
C GLU A 43 18.62 -18.61 7.75
N ILE A 44 18.83 -17.52 7.00
CA ILE A 44 17.71 -16.74 6.46
C ILE A 44 16.87 -17.57 5.49
N MET A 45 17.49 -18.36 4.60
CA MET A 45 16.76 -19.20 3.65
C MET A 45 16.03 -20.35 4.34
N GLU A 46 16.61 -20.94 5.38
CA GLU A 46 15.97 -21.97 6.20
C GLU A 46 14.73 -21.42 6.90
N ASN A 47 14.88 -20.33 7.66
CA ASN A 47 13.77 -19.65 8.33
C ASN A 47 12.66 -19.22 7.36
N ARG A 48 13.04 -18.71 6.17
CA ARG A 48 12.06 -18.35 5.13
C ARG A 48 11.35 -19.57 4.54
N GLY A 49 12.07 -20.68 4.36
CA GLY A 49 11.51 -21.95 3.87
C GLY A 49 10.49 -22.53 4.84
N ASP A 50 10.78 -22.49 6.14
CA ASP A 50 9.85 -22.95 7.16
C ASP A 50 8.63 -22.03 7.28
N LEU A 51 8.84 -20.72 7.22
CA LEU A 51 7.73 -19.76 7.17
C LEU A 51 6.86 -19.96 5.91
N LEU A 52 7.47 -20.24 4.75
CA LEU A 52 6.72 -20.54 3.52
C LEU A 52 5.80 -21.74 3.73
N LYS A 53 6.27 -22.84 4.33
CA LYS A 53 5.45 -24.04 4.58
C LYS A 53 4.24 -23.73 5.47
N LEU A 54 4.42 -22.86 6.48
CA LEU A 54 3.34 -22.43 7.38
C LEU A 54 2.32 -21.52 6.69
N VAL A 55 2.81 -20.55 5.91
CA VAL A 55 1.99 -19.52 5.24
C VAL A 55 1.25 -20.05 4.02
N PHE A 56 1.84 -21.02 3.31
CA PHE A 56 1.36 -21.43 1.98
C PHE A 56 -0.10 -21.93 1.92
N PRO A 57 -0.64 -22.68 2.89
CA PRO A 57 -2.05 -23.10 2.87
C PRO A 57 -3.03 -21.92 2.85
N ASP A 58 -2.90 -20.97 3.79
CA ASP A 58 -3.79 -19.81 3.87
C ASP A 58 -3.56 -18.86 2.68
N PHE A 59 -2.30 -18.70 2.27
CA PHE A 59 -1.97 -17.97 1.06
C PHE A 59 -2.64 -18.57 -0.18
N SER A 60 -2.63 -19.90 -0.32
CA SER A 60 -3.26 -20.60 -1.44
C SER A 60 -4.77 -20.39 -1.44
N GLN A 61 -5.40 -20.47 -0.27
CA GLN A 61 -6.83 -20.17 -0.12
C GLN A 61 -7.13 -18.72 -0.52
N PHE A 62 -6.32 -17.75 -0.09
CA PHE A 62 -6.50 -16.35 -0.48
C PHE A 62 -6.34 -16.14 -2.00
N CYS A 63 -5.32 -16.74 -2.61
CA CYS A 63 -5.09 -16.68 -4.05
C CYS A 63 -6.29 -17.21 -4.84
N GLN A 64 -6.86 -18.34 -4.42
CA GLN A 64 -8.00 -18.96 -5.11
C GLN A 64 -9.31 -18.20 -4.91
N THR A 65 -9.58 -17.75 -3.67
CA THR A 65 -10.88 -17.15 -3.30
C THR A 65 -10.96 -15.67 -3.64
N SER A 66 -9.89 -14.92 -3.38
CA SER A 66 -9.88 -13.45 -3.44
C SER A 66 -9.22 -12.94 -4.72
N LEU A 67 -8.05 -13.49 -5.07
CA LEU A 67 -7.33 -13.07 -6.28
C LEU A 67 -7.77 -13.82 -7.54
N LYS A 68 -8.45 -14.97 -7.38
CA LYS A 68 -8.86 -15.86 -8.47
C LYS A 68 -7.69 -16.24 -9.39
N THR A 69 -6.53 -16.49 -8.78
CA THR A 69 -5.29 -16.86 -9.48
C THR A 69 -4.73 -18.18 -8.94
N ASP A 70 -3.88 -18.82 -9.74
CA ASP A 70 -3.15 -20.01 -9.33
C ASP A 70 -2.09 -19.66 -8.26
N PRO A 71 -2.14 -20.26 -7.05
CA PRO A 71 -1.13 -20.05 -6.02
C PRO A 71 0.30 -20.36 -6.48
N GLN A 72 0.48 -21.36 -7.36
CA GLN A 72 1.82 -21.73 -7.85
C GLN A 72 2.43 -20.62 -8.71
N GLY A 73 1.61 -19.97 -9.55
CA GLY A 73 2.04 -18.79 -10.32
C GLY A 73 2.49 -17.60 -9.47
N MET A 74 2.04 -17.53 -8.21
CA MET A 74 2.41 -16.47 -7.26
C MET A 74 3.49 -16.88 -6.26
N LEU A 75 3.94 -18.13 -6.28
CA LEU A 75 4.89 -18.68 -5.31
C LEU A 75 6.22 -17.92 -5.32
N GLN A 76 6.71 -17.56 -6.51
CA GLN A 76 7.93 -16.78 -6.64
C GLN A 76 7.80 -15.39 -6.01
N VAL A 77 6.65 -14.73 -6.19
CA VAL A 77 6.38 -13.42 -5.60
C VAL A 77 6.30 -13.51 -4.06
N LEU A 78 5.62 -14.54 -3.55
CA LEU A 78 5.58 -14.81 -2.11
C LEU A 78 6.99 -14.99 -1.55
N TRP A 79 7.83 -15.78 -2.22
CA TRP A 79 9.20 -16.06 -1.81
C TRP A 79 10.16 -14.86 -1.88
N ASP A 80 10.13 -14.14 -3.01
CA ASP A 80 11.10 -13.10 -3.33
C ASP A 80 10.77 -11.76 -2.68
N VAL A 81 9.48 -11.51 -2.38
CA VAL A 81 8.99 -10.19 -1.97
C VAL A 81 8.24 -10.25 -0.64
N TRP A 82 7.13 -10.99 -0.55
CA TRP A 82 6.22 -10.85 0.58
C TRP A 82 6.74 -11.48 1.88
N LEU A 83 7.31 -12.70 1.81
CA LEU A 83 7.94 -13.34 2.98
C LEU A 83 9.08 -12.49 3.57
N PRO A 84 10.11 -12.08 2.80
CA PRO A 84 11.17 -11.27 3.36
C PRO A 84 10.70 -9.90 3.86
N LEU A 85 9.65 -9.34 3.27
CA LEU A 85 9.04 -8.09 3.74
C LEU A 85 8.31 -8.29 5.08
N GLY A 86 7.53 -9.36 5.23
CA GLY A 86 6.89 -9.71 6.51
C GLY A 86 7.91 -9.98 7.63
N MET A 87 8.97 -10.74 7.33
CA MET A 87 10.08 -10.98 8.26
C MET A 87 10.78 -9.68 8.66
N LYS A 88 11.01 -8.76 7.70
CA LYS A 88 11.63 -7.46 7.96
C LYS A 88 10.76 -6.60 8.89
N ILE A 89 9.46 -6.51 8.63
CA ILE A 89 8.52 -5.73 9.46
C ILE A 89 8.45 -6.30 10.88
N ALA A 90 8.40 -7.64 11.02
CA ALA A 90 8.46 -8.30 12.31
C ALA A 90 9.73 -7.96 13.10
N ALA A 91 10.90 -8.01 12.46
CA ALA A 91 12.16 -7.64 13.09
C ALA A 91 12.18 -6.17 13.54
N GLN A 92 11.68 -5.24 12.71
CA GLN A 92 11.60 -3.81 13.07
C GLN A 92 10.67 -3.57 14.26
N HIS A 93 9.54 -4.28 14.33
CA HIS A 93 8.66 -4.24 15.48
C HIS A 93 9.38 -4.72 16.75
N GLN A 94 10.06 -5.87 16.70
CA GLN A 94 10.83 -6.41 17.84
C GLN A 94 11.91 -5.43 18.33
N GLU A 95 12.65 -4.82 17.41
CA GLU A 95 13.69 -3.84 17.73
C GLU A 95 13.11 -2.58 18.39
N SER A 96 11.93 -2.14 17.95
CA SER A 96 11.29 -0.91 18.47
C SER A 96 10.66 -1.09 19.86
N GLY A 97 10.26 -2.31 20.22
CA GLY A 97 9.59 -2.61 21.50
C GLY A 97 8.21 -1.95 21.68
N LYS A 98 7.61 -1.42 20.59
CA LYS A 98 6.31 -0.72 20.59
C LYS A 98 5.47 -1.16 19.38
N PRO A 99 4.16 -0.87 19.36
CA PRO A 99 3.36 -1.07 18.16
C PRO A 99 4.00 -0.37 16.96
N PHE A 100 4.19 -1.11 15.86
CA PHE A 100 4.92 -0.64 14.68
C PHE A 100 3.94 -0.21 13.58
N ILE A 101 4.07 1.02 13.08
CA ILE A 101 3.20 1.56 12.04
C ILE A 101 3.95 1.56 10.70
N GLN A 102 3.66 0.57 9.86
CA GLN A 102 4.19 0.44 8.52
C GLN A 102 3.28 1.19 7.53
N GLY A 103 3.78 2.30 6.98
CA GLY A 103 3.14 3.02 5.88
C GLY A 103 3.32 2.30 4.54
N ILE A 104 2.27 2.25 3.72
CA ILE A 104 2.28 1.68 2.36
C ILE A 104 1.65 2.68 1.39
N LEU A 105 2.48 3.31 0.55
CA LEU A 105 2.04 4.17 -0.53
C LEU A 105 1.91 3.40 -1.83
N GLY A 106 0.93 3.76 -2.65
CA GLY A 106 0.81 3.26 -4.02
C GLY A 106 -0.41 3.81 -4.75
N ALA A 107 -0.29 4.09 -6.03
CA ALA A 107 -1.41 4.55 -6.85
C ALA A 107 -2.55 3.49 -6.92
N GLN A 108 -3.68 3.87 -7.49
CA GLN A 108 -4.77 2.92 -7.73
C GLN A 108 -4.29 1.80 -8.66
N GLY A 109 -4.66 0.55 -8.35
CA GLY A 109 -4.24 -0.63 -9.13
C GLY A 109 -2.87 -1.21 -8.76
N THR A 110 -2.04 -0.56 -7.94
CA THR A 110 -0.69 -1.10 -7.61
C THR A 110 -0.68 -2.29 -6.66
N GLY A 111 -1.84 -2.73 -6.14
CA GLY A 111 -1.93 -3.91 -5.26
C GLY A 111 -1.70 -3.66 -3.77
N LYS A 112 -1.76 -2.41 -3.27
CA LYS A 112 -1.60 -2.08 -1.84
C LYS A 112 -2.45 -2.94 -0.89
N THR A 113 -3.75 -3.07 -1.19
CA THR A 113 -4.69 -3.84 -0.35
C THR A 113 -4.33 -5.32 -0.37
N THR A 114 -3.97 -5.87 -1.54
CA THR A 114 -3.48 -7.24 -1.69
C THR A 114 -2.22 -7.47 -0.86
N MET A 115 -1.24 -6.57 -0.97
CA MET A 115 0.00 -6.66 -0.20
C MET A 115 -0.27 -6.57 1.31
N SER A 116 -1.12 -5.65 1.75
CA SER A 116 -1.47 -5.48 3.17
C SER A 116 -2.13 -6.73 3.74
N HIS A 117 -3.03 -7.37 2.98
CA HIS A 117 -3.64 -8.63 3.39
C HIS A 117 -2.61 -9.76 3.52
N ILE A 118 -1.74 -9.92 2.51
CA ILE A 118 -0.73 -10.98 2.52
C ILE A 118 0.31 -10.76 3.63
N LEU A 119 0.74 -9.52 3.85
CA LEU A 119 1.62 -9.19 4.98
C LEU A 119 0.93 -9.45 6.31
N GLY A 120 -0.36 -9.11 6.46
CA GLY A 120 -1.14 -9.42 7.66
C GLY A 120 -1.16 -10.92 7.96
N LEU A 121 -1.39 -11.75 6.94
CA LEU A 121 -1.35 -13.20 7.03
C LEU A 121 0.04 -13.72 7.43
N ILE A 122 1.11 -13.25 6.78
CA ILE A 122 2.49 -13.66 7.10
C ILE A 122 2.84 -13.29 8.55
N LEU A 123 2.52 -12.06 8.96
CA LEU A 123 2.81 -11.57 10.31
C LEU A 123 2.00 -12.32 11.37
N GLN A 124 0.78 -12.76 11.06
CA GLN A 124 -0.01 -13.62 11.93
C GLN A 124 0.67 -14.98 12.16
N HIS A 125 1.21 -15.60 11.10
CA HIS A 125 2.01 -16.83 11.22
C HIS A 125 3.33 -16.64 11.98
N LEU A 126 3.84 -15.41 12.02
CA LEU A 126 4.97 -15.00 12.86
C LEU A 126 4.55 -14.66 14.31
N GLY A 127 3.27 -14.79 14.66
CA GLY A 127 2.75 -14.58 16.01
C GLY A 127 2.31 -13.15 16.34
N TYR A 128 2.23 -12.26 15.36
CA TYR A 128 1.85 -10.85 15.58
C TYR A 128 0.39 -10.57 15.24
N ARG A 129 -0.21 -9.68 16.02
CA ARG A 129 -1.56 -9.16 15.76
C ARG A 129 -1.46 -7.91 14.89
N THR A 130 -2.05 -7.99 13.71
CA THR A 130 -1.99 -6.93 12.72
C THR A 130 -3.32 -6.19 12.58
N LEU A 131 -3.25 -4.89 12.35
CA LEU A 131 -4.38 -4.07 11.91
C LEU A 131 -4.13 -3.59 10.48
N SER A 132 -5.02 -3.95 9.55
CA SER A 132 -5.08 -3.30 8.23
C SER A 132 -5.91 -2.02 8.34
N PHE A 133 -5.28 -0.89 8.08
CA PHE A 133 -5.88 0.42 8.18
C PHE A 133 -5.71 1.17 6.86
N SER A 134 -6.82 1.57 6.23
CA SER A 134 -6.77 2.32 4.97
C SER A 134 -6.93 3.80 5.24
N LEU A 135 -6.22 4.64 4.50
CA LEU A 135 -6.49 6.07 4.47
C LEU A 135 -7.94 6.36 4.05
N ASP A 136 -8.52 5.51 3.21
CA ASP A 136 -9.91 5.62 2.79
C ASP A 136 -10.91 5.38 3.94
N ASP A 137 -10.52 4.69 5.01
CA ASP A 137 -11.36 4.54 6.22
C ASP A 137 -11.54 5.88 6.96
N LEU A 138 -10.65 6.85 6.69
CA LEU A 138 -10.68 8.19 7.24
C LEU A 138 -11.43 9.19 6.37
N TYR A 139 -12.13 8.78 5.30
CA TYR A 139 -12.98 9.74 4.59
C TYR A 139 -13.98 10.41 5.53
N LYS A 140 -14.24 11.69 5.26
CA LYS A 140 -15.31 12.44 5.92
C LYS A 140 -16.66 11.78 5.66
N THR A 141 -17.59 11.97 6.57
CA THR A 141 -18.97 11.49 6.42
C THR A 141 -19.63 12.11 5.18
N TYR A 142 -20.72 11.50 4.72
CA TYR A 142 -21.47 12.03 3.60
C TYR A 142 -21.95 13.48 3.86
N SER A 143 -22.41 13.78 5.08
CA SER A 143 -22.83 15.13 5.48
C SER A 143 -21.71 16.16 5.36
N ASP A 144 -20.53 15.83 5.88
CA ASP A 144 -19.36 16.72 5.84
C ASP A 144 -18.88 16.92 4.40
N ARG A 145 -18.98 15.88 3.57
CA ARG A 145 -18.68 15.98 2.14
C ARG A 145 -19.62 16.94 1.42
N LEU A 146 -20.92 16.95 1.73
CA LEU A 146 -21.86 17.92 1.14
C LEU A 146 -21.49 19.35 1.50
N VAL A 147 -21.04 19.60 2.74
CA VAL A 147 -20.55 20.91 3.17
C VAL A 147 -19.27 21.29 2.40
N LEU A 148 -18.33 20.35 2.24
CA LEU A 148 -17.11 20.60 1.46
C LEU A 148 -17.41 20.96 0.00
N MET A 149 -18.35 20.26 -0.65
CA MET A 149 -18.74 20.55 -2.03
C MET A 149 -19.40 21.92 -2.19
N GLN A 150 -20.07 22.43 -1.16
CA GLN A 150 -20.60 23.80 -1.15
C GLN A 150 -19.48 24.85 -0.99
N GLN A 151 -18.42 24.53 -0.24
CA GLN A 151 -17.28 25.42 -0.04
C GLN A 151 -16.34 25.44 -1.24
N ASP A 152 -16.14 24.29 -1.88
CA ASP A 152 -15.33 24.14 -3.07
C ASP A 152 -15.95 23.10 -4.01
N SER A 153 -16.61 23.59 -5.07
CA SER A 153 -17.28 22.75 -6.05
C SER A 153 -16.33 21.86 -6.86
N ARG A 154 -15.01 22.12 -6.81
CA ARG A 154 -14.00 21.26 -7.45
C ARG A 154 -13.82 19.94 -6.73
N LEU A 155 -14.22 19.81 -5.46
CA LEU A 155 -14.11 18.57 -4.67
C LEU A 155 -15.22 17.55 -5.03
N VAL A 156 -15.29 17.20 -6.32
CA VAL A 156 -16.34 16.36 -6.89
C VAL A 156 -16.29 14.94 -6.32
N TRP A 157 -15.10 14.37 -6.11
CA TRP A 157 -14.93 13.05 -5.52
C TRP A 157 -14.17 13.10 -4.20
N ARG A 158 -14.51 12.17 -3.30
CA ARG A 158 -13.65 11.83 -2.16
C ARG A 158 -12.30 11.33 -2.69
N GLY A 159 -11.22 11.66 -2.00
CA GLY A 159 -9.89 11.21 -2.41
C GLY A 159 -8.78 12.23 -2.18
N PRO A 160 -8.91 13.46 -2.71
CA PRO A 160 -7.86 14.47 -2.56
C PRO A 160 -7.62 14.89 -1.10
N PRO A 161 -6.46 15.50 -0.81
CA PRO A 161 -6.18 16.12 0.48
C PRO A 161 -7.31 17.06 0.95
N GLY A 162 -7.67 16.97 2.23
CA GLY A 162 -8.78 17.73 2.84
C GLY A 162 -10.10 16.96 2.89
N THR A 163 -10.23 15.85 2.16
CA THR A 163 -11.45 15.01 2.18
C THR A 163 -11.49 13.97 3.31
N HIS A 164 -10.53 14.01 4.24
CA HIS A 164 -10.37 13.04 5.32
C HIS A 164 -10.53 13.68 6.70
N ASP A 165 -10.88 12.86 7.69
CA ASP A 165 -10.94 13.17 9.11
C ASP A 165 -9.61 12.77 9.78
N ILE A 166 -8.64 13.70 9.77
CA ILE A 166 -7.28 13.44 10.26
C ILE A 166 -7.25 13.22 11.77
N HIS A 167 -8.12 13.92 12.50
CA HIS A 167 -8.20 13.78 13.95
C HIS A 167 -8.57 12.36 14.36
N LEU A 168 -9.48 11.73 13.61
CA LEU A 168 -9.86 10.33 13.84
C LEU A 168 -8.67 9.37 13.65
N GLY A 169 -7.87 9.58 12.60
CA GLY A 169 -6.66 8.78 12.35
C GLY A 169 -5.60 8.98 13.44
N LEU A 170 -5.34 10.23 13.84
CA LEU A 170 -4.39 10.55 14.89
C LEU A 170 -4.80 9.93 16.23
N SER A 171 -6.06 10.11 16.62
CA SER A 171 -6.60 9.53 17.86
C SER A 171 -6.47 8.01 17.86
N LEU A 172 -6.77 7.34 16.73
CA LEU A 172 -6.62 5.90 16.60
C LEU A 172 -5.16 5.46 16.80
N LEU A 173 -4.23 6.04 16.06
CA LEU A 173 -2.81 5.64 16.11
C LEU A 173 -2.19 5.95 17.48
N ASP A 174 -2.61 7.03 18.13
CA ASP A 174 -2.20 7.36 19.50
C ASP A 174 -2.74 6.37 20.53
N GLN A 175 -3.99 5.92 20.40
CA GLN A 175 -4.56 4.87 21.25
C GLN A 175 -3.80 3.55 21.11
N ILE A 176 -3.45 3.18 19.87
CA ILE A 176 -2.66 1.97 19.58
C ILE A 176 -1.27 2.09 20.20
N HIS A 177 -0.55 3.20 19.99
CA HIS A 177 0.76 3.44 20.59
C HIS A 177 0.73 3.37 22.12
N GLN A 178 -0.37 3.81 22.75
CA GLN A 178 -0.59 3.75 24.19
C GLN A 178 -1.10 2.38 24.68
N SER A 179 -1.21 1.39 23.80
CA SER A 179 -1.76 0.05 24.08
C SER A 179 -3.13 0.08 24.77
N LYS A 180 -3.97 1.07 24.42
CA LYS A 180 -5.34 1.16 24.93
C LYS A 180 -6.20 0.03 24.36
N SER A 181 -7.20 -0.41 25.13
CA SER A 181 -8.20 -1.37 24.70
C SER A 181 -9.55 -1.09 25.38
N PRO A 182 -10.69 -1.19 24.67
CA PRO A 182 -10.79 -1.47 23.23
C PRO A 182 -10.35 -0.27 22.38
N VAL A 183 -9.91 -0.55 21.16
CA VAL A 183 -9.65 0.46 20.12
C VAL A 183 -10.80 0.43 19.12
N ILE A 184 -11.32 1.59 18.76
CA ILE A 184 -12.39 1.75 17.78
C ILE A 184 -11.78 2.19 16.45
N VAL A 185 -11.77 1.30 15.47
CA VAL A 185 -11.23 1.55 14.14
C VAL A 185 -12.37 2.00 13.22
N PRO A 186 -12.29 3.21 12.62
CA PRO A 186 -13.30 3.65 11.68
C PRO A 186 -13.26 2.79 10.42
N ARG A 187 -14.41 2.64 9.78
CA ARG A 187 -14.53 1.96 8.50
C ARG A 187 -15.41 2.78 7.57
N PHE A 188 -15.16 2.70 6.26
CA PHE A 188 -15.88 3.48 5.26
C PHE A 188 -16.53 2.58 4.20
N ASP A 189 -17.82 2.77 3.96
CA ASP A 189 -18.56 2.09 2.90
C ASP A 189 -18.63 2.99 1.66
N LYS A 190 -17.89 2.62 0.62
CA LYS A 190 -17.85 3.33 -0.66
C LYS A 190 -19.15 3.23 -1.47
N SER A 191 -20.03 2.28 -1.15
CA SER A 191 -21.27 2.01 -1.89
C SER A 191 -22.48 2.80 -1.37
N ALA A 192 -22.42 3.28 -0.12
CA ALA A 192 -23.48 4.09 0.48
C ALA A 192 -23.80 5.35 -0.34
N HIS A 193 -25.04 5.86 -0.21
CA HIS A 193 -25.54 7.05 -0.91
C HIS A 193 -25.27 7.03 -2.42
N GLY A 194 -25.60 5.91 -3.08
CA GLY A 194 -25.43 5.78 -4.53
C GLY A 194 -23.97 5.82 -4.99
N GLY A 195 -23.03 5.35 -4.16
CA GLY A 195 -21.59 5.35 -4.47
C GLY A 195 -20.83 6.60 -4.02
N ALA A 196 -21.51 7.60 -3.45
CA ALA A 196 -20.84 8.75 -2.83
C ALA A 196 -20.04 8.34 -1.58
N GLY A 197 -20.54 7.32 -0.88
CA GLY A 197 -19.95 6.69 0.29
C GLY A 197 -20.27 7.40 1.60
N ASP A 198 -20.13 6.66 2.71
CA ASP A 198 -20.27 7.18 4.07
C ASP A 198 -19.45 6.35 5.06
N ARG A 199 -19.26 6.91 6.26
CA ARG A 199 -18.71 6.15 7.38
C ARG A 199 -19.72 5.06 7.77
N THR A 200 -19.22 3.86 8.00
CA THR A 200 -20.03 2.69 8.39
C THR A 200 -19.69 2.26 9.81
N THR A 201 -20.29 1.15 10.27
CA THR A 201 -20.05 0.55 11.57
C THR A 201 -18.54 0.38 11.80
N SER A 202 -18.05 0.98 12.88
CA SER A 202 -16.64 0.87 13.27
C SER A 202 -16.31 -0.54 13.73
N GLU A 203 -15.08 -0.97 13.48
CA GLU A 203 -14.56 -2.23 14.00
C GLU A 203 -14.03 -2.01 15.42
N ILE A 204 -14.38 -2.91 16.33
CA ILE A 204 -13.95 -2.86 17.74
C ILE A 204 -12.90 -3.93 17.95
N ILE A 205 -11.68 -3.50 18.28
CA ILE A 205 -10.55 -4.40 18.54
C ILE A 205 -10.23 -4.38 20.03
N THR A 206 -10.39 -5.53 20.68
CA THR A 206 -10.17 -5.70 22.13
C THR A 206 -8.78 -6.25 22.45
N ASN A 207 -8.13 -6.92 21.49
CA ASN A 207 -6.77 -7.40 21.65
C ASN A 207 -5.77 -6.29 21.34
N PRO A 208 -4.61 -6.24 22.02
CA PRO A 208 -3.55 -5.32 21.63
C PRO A 208 -3.12 -5.54 20.18
N ILE A 209 -2.69 -4.46 19.52
CA ILE A 209 -2.23 -4.46 18.13
C ILE A 209 -0.71 -4.30 18.14
N ASP A 210 0.00 -5.23 17.53
CA ASP A 210 1.47 -5.21 17.47
C ASP A 210 1.94 -4.42 16.25
N ILE A 211 1.25 -4.54 15.11
CA ILE A 211 1.66 -3.94 13.85
C ILE A 211 0.45 -3.35 13.12
N VAL A 212 0.55 -2.10 12.69
CA VAL A 212 -0.44 -1.45 11.81
C VAL A 212 0.11 -1.39 10.39
N LEU A 213 -0.62 -1.98 9.44
CA LEU A 213 -0.37 -1.84 8.01
C LEU A 213 -1.24 -0.69 7.50
N PHE A 214 -0.66 0.51 7.45
CA PHE A 214 -1.38 1.73 7.09
C PHE A 214 -1.16 2.07 5.60
N GLU A 215 -2.17 1.81 4.77
CA GLU A 215 -2.07 1.97 3.32
C GLU A 215 -2.89 3.13 2.77
N GLY A 216 -2.44 3.73 1.67
CA GLY A 216 -3.24 4.71 0.93
C GLY A 216 -2.50 5.32 -0.26
N TRP A 217 -3.25 6.01 -1.12
CA TRP A 217 -2.72 6.48 -2.41
C TRP A 217 -1.72 7.65 -2.30
N PHE A 218 -1.70 8.35 -1.15
CA PHE A 218 -0.75 9.41 -0.84
C PHE A 218 -0.19 9.33 0.59
N VAL A 219 -0.18 8.14 1.22
CA VAL A 219 0.39 7.95 2.56
C VAL A 219 1.87 8.36 2.60
N GLY A 220 2.21 9.30 3.46
CA GLY A 220 3.58 9.84 3.58
C GLY A 220 3.95 10.91 2.55
N VAL A 221 3.04 11.29 1.64
CA VAL A 221 3.28 12.41 0.71
C VAL A 221 3.30 13.74 1.48
N LYS A 222 4.33 14.54 1.22
CA LYS A 222 4.57 15.84 1.86
C LYS A 222 4.30 16.99 0.89
N PRO A 223 3.98 18.20 1.39
CA PRO A 223 3.89 19.38 0.54
C PRO A 223 5.20 19.66 -0.20
N ILE A 224 5.08 20.10 -1.45
CA ILE A 224 6.20 20.52 -2.30
C ILE A 224 6.32 22.05 -2.36
N PRO A 225 7.50 22.61 -2.69
CA PRO A 225 7.65 24.05 -2.86
C PRO A 225 6.68 24.61 -3.92
N PRO A 226 5.94 25.70 -3.64
CA PRO A 226 4.94 26.25 -4.57
C PRO A 226 5.49 26.56 -5.97
N LYS A 227 6.78 26.92 -6.08
CA LYS A 227 7.46 27.17 -7.36
C LYS A 227 7.40 25.99 -8.34
N VAL A 228 7.30 24.76 -7.85
CA VAL A 228 7.23 23.54 -8.67
C VAL A 228 5.88 23.43 -9.38
N LEU A 229 4.82 24.05 -8.82
CA LEU A 229 3.47 24.05 -9.38
C LEU A 229 3.22 25.19 -10.39
N LEU A 230 4.23 26.03 -10.68
CA LEU A 230 4.11 27.09 -11.69
C LEU A 230 4.09 26.53 -13.12
N THR A 231 4.80 25.42 -13.34
CA THR A 231 4.91 24.73 -14.63
C THR A 231 4.64 23.23 -14.45
N PRO A 232 3.43 22.84 -14.03
CA PRO A 232 3.11 21.44 -13.75
C PRO A 232 2.90 20.67 -15.07
N PRO A 233 3.11 19.34 -15.05
CA PRO A 233 2.81 18.48 -16.20
C PRO A 233 1.30 18.31 -16.43
N PRO A 234 0.89 17.90 -17.65
CA PRO A 234 -0.48 17.45 -17.92
C PRO A 234 -0.88 16.32 -16.95
N PRO A 235 -2.13 16.23 -16.48
CA PRO A 235 -3.29 17.00 -16.93
C PRO A 235 -3.52 18.35 -16.22
N ILE A 236 -2.55 18.90 -15.48
CA ILE A 236 -2.68 20.23 -14.86
C ILE A 236 -2.39 21.30 -15.93
N LEU A 237 -3.42 21.72 -16.66
CA LEU A 237 -3.27 22.57 -17.85
C LEU A 237 -3.80 23.98 -17.65
N THR A 238 -4.98 24.10 -17.06
CA THR A 238 -5.68 25.38 -16.88
C THR A 238 -5.29 26.07 -15.58
N ASP A 239 -5.58 27.36 -15.45
CA ASP A 239 -5.36 28.08 -14.18
C ASP A 239 -6.22 27.52 -13.04
N VAL A 240 -7.40 26.97 -13.36
CA VAL A 240 -8.25 26.26 -12.39
C VAL A 240 -7.57 24.99 -11.91
N ASP A 241 -6.97 24.20 -12.80
CA ASP A 241 -6.23 22.99 -12.43
C ASP A 241 -4.99 23.34 -11.57
N LYS A 242 -4.24 24.38 -11.95
CA LYS A 242 -3.07 24.84 -11.18
C LYS A 242 -3.45 25.30 -9.78
N GLN A 243 -4.54 26.07 -9.67
CA GLN A 243 -5.06 26.51 -8.39
C GLN A 243 -5.50 25.29 -7.56
N PHE A 244 -6.19 24.33 -8.17
CA PHE A 244 -6.59 23.10 -7.49
C PHE A 244 -5.38 22.31 -6.97
N ALA A 245 -4.35 22.09 -7.79
CA ALA A 245 -3.11 21.45 -7.36
C ALA A 245 -2.40 22.19 -6.22
N SER A 246 -2.38 23.54 -6.28
CA SER A 246 -1.83 24.39 -5.21
C SER A 246 -2.61 24.26 -3.90
N ASP A 247 -3.94 24.23 -3.96
CA ASP A 247 -4.81 24.08 -2.80
C ASP A 247 -4.63 22.69 -2.18
N MET A 248 -4.54 21.64 -2.99
CA MET A 248 -4.28 20.27 -2.52
C MET A 248 -2.90 20.13 -1.88
N ASN A 249 -1.88 20.77 -2.47
CA ASN A 249 -0.55 20.86 -1.88
C ASN A 249 -0.56 21.59 -0.52
N HIS A 250 -1.39 22.63 -0.37
CA HIS A 250 -1.56 23.30 0.93
C HIS A 250 -2.24 22.37 1.94
N GLN A 251 -3.29 21.67 1.54
CA GLN A 251 -4.04 20.76 2.41
C GLN A 251 -3.18 19.60 2.95
N LEU A 252 -2.16 19.16 2.22
CA LEU A 252 -1.19 18.15 2.70
C LEU A 252 -0.52 18.52 4.03
N LYS A 253 -0.41 19.81 4.38
CA LYS A 253 0.13 20.24 5.67
C LYS A 253 -0.63 19.65 6.85
N SER A 254 -1.96 19.50 6.71
CA SER A 254 -2.81 18.92 7.76
C SER A 254 -2.56 17.42 7.99
N TYR A 255 -1.93 16.73 7.03
CA TYR A 255 -1.62 15.30 7.10
C TYR A 255 -0.24 15.02 7.70
N LEU A 256 0.64 16.02 7.82
CA LEU A 256 1.99 15.83 8.34
C LEU A 256 2.02 15.17 9.73
N PRO A 257 1.17 15.56 10.70
CA PRO A 257 1.15 14.89 12.00
C PRO A 257 0.79 13.40 11.91
N LEU A 258 0.01 13.00 10.89
CA LEU A 258 -0.36 11.61 10.66
C LEU A 258 0.83 10.82 10.09
N TRP A 259 1.60 11.44 9.20
CA TRP A 259 2.82 10.85 8.63
C TRP A 259 3.95 10.74 9.66
N GLU A 260 3.99 11.62 10.65
CA GLU A 260 4.93 11.53 11.79
C GLU A 260 4.67 10.31 12.68
N LYS A 261 3.51 9.65 12.56
CA LYS A 261 3.23 8.38 13.26
C LYS A 261 3.79 7.16 12.54
N LEU A 262 4.23 7.28 11.29
CA LEU A 262 4.80 6.15 10.54
C LEU A 262 6.21 5.85 11.06
N ASP A 263 6.50 4.57 11.34
CA ASP A 263 7.84 4.12 11.70
C ASP A 263 8.67 3.73 10.45
N SER A 264 7.99 3.42 9.35
CA SER A 264 8.60 3.04 8.07
C SER A 264 7.63 3.34 6.92
N LEU A 265 8.15 3.58 5.72
CA LEU A 265 7.36 3.79 4.51
C LEU A 265 7.84 2.94 3.33
N ILE A 266 6.93 2.11 2.81
CA ILE A 266 7.09 1.36 1.57
C ILE A 266 6.32 2.07 0.46
N VAL A 267 6.95 2.26 -0.70
CA VAL A 267 6.33 2.84 -1.89
C VAL A 267 6.23 1.78 -2.99
N LEU A 268 5.00 1.43 -3.37
CA LEU A 268 4.68 0.69 -4.59
C LEU A 268 4.68 1.65 -5.77
N TYR A 269 5.80 1.69 -6.49
CA TYR A 269 6.08 2.65 -7.53
C TYR A 269 5.84 2.05 -8.93
N PRO A 270 4.75 2.38 -9.63
CA PRO A 270 4.62 1.97 -11.01
C PRO A 270 5.73 2.62 -11.84
N THR A 271 6.40 1.84 -12.70
CA THR A 271 7.48 2.35 -13.56
C THR A 271 6.99 3.42 -14.54
N ASP A 272 5.67 3.44 -14.79
CA ASP A 272 4.93 4.53 -15.40
C ASP A 272 3.62 4.76 -14.64
N TYR A 273 3.42 5.95 -14.07
CA TYR A 273 2.20 6.27 -13.32
C TYR A 273 0.93 6.13 -14.16
N ARG A 274 1.02 6.26 -15.49
CA ARG A 274 -0.11 6.15 -16.42
C ARG A 274 -0.72 4.75 -16.46
N TYR A 275 0.01 3.73 -15.98
CA TYR A 275 -0.55 2.39 -15.80
C TYR A 275 -1.77 2.38 -14.88
N SER A 276 -1.89 3.32 -13.92
CA SER A 276 -3.08 3.39 -13.06
C SER A 276 -4.36 3.62 -13.86
N LEU A 277 -4.32 4.33 -14.98
CA LEU A 277 -5.48 4.50 -15.86
C LEU A 277 -5.86 3.18 -16.53
N ALA A 278 -4.87 2.48 -17.11
CA ALA A 278 -5.10 1.19 -17.76
C ALA A 278 -5.64 0.14 -16.78
N TRP A 279 -5.03 0.05 -15.60
CA TRP A 279 -5.46 -0.86 -14.54
C TRP A 279 -6.86 -0.52 -14.02
N ARG A 280 -7.19 0.77 -13.90
CA ARG A 280 -8.54 1.18 -13.50
C ARG A 280 -9.57 0.76 -14.54
N LYS A 281 -9.30 0.99 -15.84
CA LYS A 281 -10.17 0.51 -16.92
C LYS A 281 -10.35 -1.01 -16.90
N GLN A 282 -9.27 -1.76 -16.66
CA GLN A 282 -9.33 -3.22 -16.56
C GLN A 282 -10.21 -3.67 -15.38
N ALA A 283 -10.02 -3.07 -14.20
CA ALA A 283 -10.81 -3.39 -13.01
C ALA A 283 -12.30 -3.07 -13.21
N GLU A 284 -12.62 -1.93 -13.83
CA GLU A 284 -14.01 -1.55 -14.12
C GLU A 284 -14.68 -2.53 -15.08
N ARG A 285 -13.98 -2.92 -16.17
CA ARG A 285 -14.47 -3.91 -17.13
C ARG A 285 -14.73 -5.26 -16.47
N GLN A 286 -13.88 -5.69 -15.54
CA GLN A 286 -14.10 -6.92 -14.78
C GLN A 286 -15.33 -6.83 -13.86
N MET A 287 -15.57 -5.68 -13.23
CA MET A 287 -16.78 -5.44 -12.42
C MET A 287 -18.05 -5.46 -13.26
N ILE A 288 -18.04 -4.82 -14.44
CA ILE A 288 -19.17 -4.81 -15.38
C ILE A 288 -19.44 -6.21 -15.90
N ALA A 289 -18.40 -6.96 -16.29
CA ALA A 289 -18.53 -8.35 -16.71
C ALA A 289 -19.10 -9.27 -15.61
N ALA A 290 -18.90 -8.92 -14.34
CA ALA A 290 -19.50 -9.60 -13.18
C ALA A 290 -20.93 -9.11 -12.86
N GLY A 291 -21.55 -8.32 -13.73
CA GLY A 291 -22.95 -7.86 -13.60
C GLY A 291 -23.15 -6.65 -12.68
N LYS A 292 -22.09 -5.94 -12.30
CA LYS A 292 -22.18 -4.69 -11.52
C LYS A 292 -22.29 -3.48 -12.45
N SER A 293 -22.88 -2.39 -11.97
CA SER A 293 -22.78 -1.10 -12.63
C SER A 293 -21.33 -0.61 -12.62
N GLY A 294 -20.92 0.12 -13.66
CA GLY A 294 -19.59 0.70 -13.73
C GLY A 294 -19.57 1.98 -14.55
N MET A 295 -18.46 2.71 -14.44
CA MET A 295 -18.17 3.92 -15.18
C MET A 295 -17.83 3.61 -16.64
N THR A 296 -18.15 4.54 -17.53
CA THR A 296 -17.65 4.57 -18.91
C THR A 296 -16.15 4.84 -18.96
N ASP A 297 -15.48 4.48 -20.07
CA ASP A 297 -14.05 4.76 -20.24
C ASP A 297 -13.71 6.26 -20.07
N ALA A 298 -14.61 7.18 -20.49
CA ALA A 298 -14.43 8.63 -20.34
C ALA A 298 -14.56 9.09 -18.89
N GLU A 299 -15.53 8.55 -18.14
CA GLU A 299 -15.67 8.83 -16.71
C GLU A 299 -14.47 8.31 -15.92
N ILE A 300 -13.92 7.15 -16.29
CA ILE A 300 -12.70 6.61 -15.69
C ILE A 300 -11.50 7.51 -15.97
N GLU A 301 -11.35 7.98 -17.21
CA GLU A 301 -10.28 8.91 -17.58
C GLU A 301 -10.36 10.20 -16.76
N GLU A 302 -11.54 10.81 -16.65
CA GLU A 302 -11.73 12.01 -15.85
C GLU A 302 -11.49 11.76 -14.36
N PHE A 303 -11.96 10.63 -13.84
CA PHE A 303 -11.71 10.22 -12.47
C PHE A 303 -10.21 10.12 -12.19
N VAL A 304 -9.44 9.43 -13.03
CA VAL A 304 -7.98 9.29 -12.84
C VAL A 304 -7.26 10.63 -13.02
N ASN A 305 -7.63 11.41 -14.03
CA ASN A 305 -7.08 12.75 -14.27
C ASN A 305 -7.37 13.70 -13.12
N TYR A 306 -8.51 13.57 -12.44
CA TYR A 306 -8.82 14.33 -11.23
C TYR A 306 -7.81 14.06 -10.10
N PHE A 307 -7.44 12.79 -9.85
CA PHE A 307 -6.39 12.48 -8.89
C PHE A 307 -5.03 13.01 -9.32
N TRP A 308 -4.67 12.88 -10.61
CA TRP A 308 -3.42 13.42 -11.13
C TRP A 308 -3.36 14.96 -11.09
N ARG A 309 -4.50 15.65 -11.22
CA ARG A 309 -4.57 17.11 -11.00
C ARG A 309 -4.43 17.49 -9.54
N SER A 310 -4.94 16.67 -8.63
CA SER A 310 -4.82 16.93 -7.19
C SER A 310 -3.39 16.78 -6.69
N LEU A 311 -2.73 15.66 -7.02
CA LEU A 311 -1.36 15.33 -6.62
C LEU A 311 -0.68 14.57 -7.75
N HIS A 312 -0.10 15.30 -8.70
CA HIS A 312 0.53 14.69 -9.87
C HIS A 312 1.70 13.76 -9.47
N PRO A 313 1.71 12.47 -9.88
CA PRO A 313 2.73 11.52 -9.41
C PRO A 313 4.17 11.96 -9.65
N GLU A 314 4.47 12.58 -10.79
CA GLU A 314 5.82 13.08 -11.08
C GLU A 314 6.27 14.21 -10.15
N LEU A 315 5.34 15.03 -9.64
CA LEU A 315 5.66 16.14 -8.76
C LEU A 315 5.78 15.71 -7.31
N PHE A 316 5.00 14.71 -6.89
CA PHE A 316 4.87 14.34 -5.47
C PHE A 316 5.55 13.01 -5.12
N ILE A 317 5.53 12.01 -6.01
CA ILE A 317 6.07 10.67 -5.75
C ILE A 317 7.52 10.54 -6.18
N ASN A 318 7.89 11.06 -7.35
CA ASN A 318 9.28 10.99 -7.84
C ASN A 318 10.32 11.60 -6.87
N PRO A 319 10.11 12.81 -6.29
CA PRO A 319 11.04 13.32 -5.29
C PRO A 319 10.95 12.54 -3.96
N LEU A 320 9.77 12.00 -3.61
CA LEU A 320 9.59 11.24 -2.36
C LEU A 320 10.41 9.94 -2.36
N ILE A 321 10.45 9.20 -3.47
CA ILE A 321 11.24 7.96 -3.62
C ILE A 321 12.76 8.19 -3.72
N GLN A 322 13.18 9.46 -3.73
CA GLN A 322 14.58 9.93 -3.65
C GLN A 322 14.86 10.60 -2.31
N SER A 323 13.99 10.41 -1.31
CA SER A 323 14.13 11.00 0.01
C SER A 323 14.40 9.92 1.06
N LEU A 324 15.11 10.31 2.11
CA LEU A 324 15.36 9.45 3.28
C LEU A 324 14.10 9.10 4.08
N SER A 325 12.94 9.70 3.76
CA SER A 325 11.66 9.34 4.39
C SER A 325 10.98 8.11 3.79
N VAL A 326 11.60 7.45 2.80
CA VAL A 326 11.11 6.19 2.23
C VAL A 326 12.13 5.09 2.49
N ASP A 327 11.73 4.04 3.18
CA ASP A 327 12.61 2.92 3.53
C ASP A 327 12.76 1.93 2.37
N LEU A 328 11.71 1.78 1.56
CA LEU A 328 11.67 0.79 0.49
C LEU A 328 10.84 1.28 -0.70
N VAL A 329 11.38 1.12 -1.89
CA VAL A 329 10.70 1.32 -3.17
C VAL A 329 10.63 -0.01 -3.88
N ILE A 330 9.41 -0.40 -4.27
CA ILE A 330 9.12 -1.61 -5.03
C ILE A 330 8.54 -1.16 -6.37
N GLU A 331 9.29 -1.37 -7.46
CA GLU A 331 8.81 -1.05 -8.79
C GLU A 331 7.69 -2.01 -9.22
N ILE A 332 6.67 -1.49 -9.91
CA ILE A 332 5.56 -2.25 -10.49
C ILE A 332 5.57 -2.05 -12.00
N ASN A 333 5.70 -3.14 -12.77
CA ASN A 333 5.63 -3.12 -14.22
C ASN A 333 4.18 -3.11 -14.70
N ALA A 334 3.96 -2.85 -16.00
CA ALA A 334 2.63 -2.76 -16.61
C ALA A 334 1.74 -4.00 -16.38
N ASP A 335 2.35 -5.19 -16.28
CA ASP A 335 1.70 -6.49 -16.05
C ASP A 335 1.51 -6.81 -14.55
N HIS A 336 1.74 -5.84 -13.67
CA HIS A 336 1.77 -5.98 -12.20
C HIS A 336 2.91 -6.84 -11.64
N SER A 337 3.86 -7.29 -12.47
CA SER A 337 5.08 -7.93 -11.96
C SER A 337 5.93 -6.92 -11.19
N PHE A 338 6.65 -7.41 -10.18
CA PHE A 338 7.57 -6.60 -9.40
C PHE A 338 8.89 -6.39 -10.18
N GLY A 339 9.28 -5.13 -10.31
CA GLY A 339 10.57 -4.71 -10.86
C GLY A 339 11.65 -4.64 -9.78
N LYS A 340 12.49 -3.59 -9.81
CA LYS A 340 13.53 -3.42 -8.80
C LYS A 340 12.95 -3.17 -7.41
N ILE A 341 13.59 -3.77 -6.42
CA ILE A 341 13.34 -3.52 -5.00
C ILE A 341 14.59 -2.86 -4.43
N ARG A 342 14.46 -1.64 -3.92
CA ARG A 342 15.60 -0.83 -3.45
C ARG A 342 15.23 0.05 -2.27
N LYS A 343 16.21 0.39 -1.44
CA LYS A 343 16.06 1.52 -0.51
C LYS A 343 15.92 2.82 -1.31
N ALA A 344 15.24 3.82 -0.74
CA ALA A 344 15.34 5.17 -1.31
C ALA A 344 16.79 5.66 -1.22
N ILE A 345 17.15 6.53 -2.16
CA ILE A 345 18.52 7.08 -2.30
C ILE A 345 18.61 8.36 -1.48
#